data_AF-A0A3N5M397-F1
#
_entry.id   AF-A0A3N5M397-F1
#
_cell.length_a   1.000
_cell.length_b   1.000
_cell.length_c   1.000
_cell.angle_alpha   90.00
_cell.angle_beta   90.00
_cell.angle_gamma   90.00
#
_symmetry.space_group_name_H-M   'P 1'
#
loop_
_entity.id
_entity.type
_entity.pdbx_description
1 polymer ?
#
loop_
_entity_poly.entity_id
_entity_poly.type
_entity_poly.pdbx_seq_one_letter_code
_entity_poly.pdbx_strand_id
1 'polypeptide(L)'
;SYLGAAIFVILGGVPFSALVVLFVNFVIQVPIAIALGFDKPSPGLMERKPRPLTQPVLSRSQWIRLIFTGFLIALGTLTIEATFEPISTPVAATMGFVVFSLFNVVMGLSARSETNTVFDIENLSDRRQLGLYGLALVMTILGTELGLFQRILGTVELSGRQWLLCIVFAVALLLIDEVVKFFMRRRRQSKPDVTVQELQLA
;
A
#
# COMPACT_ATOMS: atom_id res chain seq x y z
N SER A 1 -2.13 12.78 -2.55
CA SER A 1 -0.98 13.33 -3.29
C SER A 1 -1.41 14.51 -4.14
N TYR A 2 -2.27 14.34 -5.16
CA TYR A 2 -2.73 15.44 -6.04
C TYR A 2 -3.20 16.70 -5.33
N LEU A 3 -4.08 16.56 -4.31
CA LEU A 3 -4.53 17.71 -3.52
C LEU A 3 -3.36 18.45 -2.84
N GLY A 4 -2.42 17.69 -2.26
CA GLY A 4 -1.25 18.26 -1.60
C GLY A 4 -0.28 18.91 -2.58
N ALA A 5 0.00 18.27 -3.72
CA ALA A 5 0.82 18.86 -4.78
C ALA A 5 0.22 20.17 -5.30
N ALA A 6 -1.10 20.22 -5.51
CA ALA A 6 -1.80 21.44 -5.92
C ALA A 6 -1.72 22.56 -4.87
N ILE A 7 -1.88 22.21 -3.58
CA ILE A 7 -1.82 23.19 -2.47
C ILE A 7 -0.40 23.74 -2.29
N PHE A 8 0.62 22.88 -2.39
CA PHE A 8 2.01 23.25 -2.14
C PHE A 8 2.79 23.59 -3.42
N VAL A 9 2.14 23.56 -4.59
CA VAL A 9 2.73 23.82 -5.92
C VAL A 9 3.96 22.93 -6.21
N ILE A 10 3.96 21.70 -5.70
CA ILE A 10 5.02 20.72 -5.96
C ILE A 10 4.83 20.20 -7.39
N LEU A 11 5.90 20.16 -8.19
CA LEU A 11 5.86 19.73 -9.59
C LEU A 11 4.85 20.52 -10.44
N GLY A 12 4.67 21.81 -10.14
CA GLY A 12 3.67 22.65 -10.80
C GLY A 12 2.21 22.24 -10.52
N GLY A 13 1.98 21.52 -9.43
CA GLY A 13 0.65 21.05 -9.01
C GLY A 13 0.25 19.69 -9.57
N VAL A 14 1.09 19.07 -10.40
CA VAL A 14 0.83 17.78 -11.06
C VAL A 14 1.95 16.80 -10.71
N PRO A 15 1.81 16.00 -9.62
CA PRO A 15 2.89 15.14 -9.15
C PRO A 15 3.18 13.98 -10.11
N PHE A 16 2.15 13.49 -10.80
CA PHE A 16 2.27 12.44 -11.81
C PHE A 16 1.62 12.82 -13.12
N SER A 17 2.28 12.46 -14.23
CA SER A 17 1.69 12.50 -15.56
C SER A 17 0.54 11.49 -15.68
N ALA A 18 -0.37 11.74 -16.62
CA ALA A 18 -1.51 10.84 -16.85
C ALA A 18 -1.07 9.41 -17.21
N LEU A 19 0.03 9.27 -17.95
CA LEU A 19 0.58 7.96 -18.33
C LEU A 19 1.16 7.22 -17.13
N VAL A 20 1.82 7.91 -16.20
CA VAL A 20 2.31 7.31 -14.96
C VAL A 20 1.14 6.82 -14.10
N VAL A 21 0.08 7.60 -13.97
CA VAL A 21 -1.13 7.17 -13.24
C VAL A 21 -1.76 5.94 -13.88
N LEU A 22 -1.88 5.92 -15.20
CA LEU A 22 -2.40 4.77 -15.93
C LEU A 22 -1.53 3.53 -15.67
N PHE A 23 -0.21 3.68 -15.74
CA PHE A 23 0.73 2.59 -15.52
C PHE A 23 0.63 2.05 -14.09
N VAL A 24 0.58 2.92 -13.07
CA VAL A 24 0.41 2.47 -11.68
C VAL A 24 -0.91 1.71 -11.50
N ASN A 25 -2.03 2.25 -12.00
CA ASN A 25 -3.33 1.62 -11.80
C ASN A 25 -3.45 0.28 -12.54
N PHE A 26 -2.97 0.18 -13.78
CA PHE A 26 -3.16 -1.01 -14.61
C PHE A 26 -2.03 -2.03 -14.51
N VAL A 27 -0.79 -1.59 -14.38
CA VAL A 27 0.38 -2.50 -14.42
C VAL A 27 0.82 -2.89 -13.00
N ILE A 28 0.68 -1.98 -12.03
CA ILE A 28 1.17 -2.22 -10.66
C ILE A 28 0.04 -2.69 -9.75
N GLN A 29 -1.10 -2.01 -9.75
CA GLN A 29 -2.20 -2.33 -8.84
C GLN A 29 -3.05 -3.54 -9.27
N VAL A 30 -3.21 -3.81 -10.56
CA VAL A 30 -3.99 -4.98 -11.01
C VAL A 30 -3.39 -6.30 -10.53
N PRO A 31 -2.07 -6.58 -10.67
CA PRO A 31 -1.47 -7.78 -10.08
C PRO A 31 -1.71 -7.91 -8.57
N ILE A 32 -1.63 -6.79 -7.84
CA ILE A 32 -1.89 -6.74 -6.39
C ILE A 32 -3.35 -7.11 -6.08
N ALA A 33 -4.30 -6.54 -6.83
CA ALA A 33 -5.73 -6.83 -6.65
C ALA A 33 -6.05 -8.29 -6.98
N ILE A 34 -5.44 -8.84 -8.03
CA ILE A 34 -5.56 -10.27 -8.39
C ILE A 34 -4.98 -11.13 -7.26
N ALA A 35 -3.82 -10.77 -6.70
CA ALA A 35 -3.21 -11.52 -5.61
C ALA A 35 -4.14 -11.61 -4.39
N LEU A 36 -4.79 -10.51 -4.03
CA LEU A 36 -5.75 -10.44 -2.93
C LEU A 36 -7.06 -11.19 -3.24
N GLY A 37 -7.56 -11.10 -4.48
CA GLY A 37 -8.80 -11.77 -4.91
C GLY A 37 -8.68 -13.30 -4.91
N PHE A 38 -7.46 -13.82 -5.03
CA PHE A 38 -7.17 -15.25 -5.01
C PHE A 38 -6.55 -15.73 -3.69
N ASP A 39 -6.68 -14.96 -2.59
CA ASP A 39 -6.18 -15.39 -1.28
C ASP A 39 -6.98 -16.59 -0.72
N LYS A 40 -6.35 -17.34 0.19
CA LYS A 40 -6.95 -18.51 0.81
C LYS A 40 -8.07 -18.10 1.77
N PRO A 41 -9.16 -18.89 1.88
CA PRO A 41 -10.19 -18.64 2.89
C PRO A 41 -9.59 -18.66 4.29
N SER A 42 -10.01 -17.72 5.15
CA SER A 42 -9.54 -17.69 6.54
C SER A 42 -9.99 -18.95 7.31
N PRO A 43 -9.17 -19.47 8.25
CA PRO A 43 -9.55 -20.59 9.08
C PRO A 43 -10.82 -20.26 9.90
N GLY A 44 -11.74 -21.22 10.01
CA GLY A 44 -13.02 -21.05 10.70
C GLY A 44 -14.02 -20.13 9.98
N LEU A 45 -13.83 -19.85 8.67
CA LEU A 45 -14.76 -18.99 7.91
C LEU A 45 -16.20 -19.51 7.96
N MET A 46 -16.41 -20.82 7.83
CA MET A 46 -17.74 -21.45 7.84
C MET A 46 -18.37 -21.53 9.24
N GLU A 47 -17.59 -21.34 10.31
CA GLU A 47 -18.07 -21.32 11.69
C GLU A 47 -18.62 -19.96 12.10
N ARG A 48 -18.33 -18.91 11.31
CA ARG A 48 -18.80 -17.54 11.59
C ARG A 48 -20.22 -17.33 11.07
N LYS A 49 -21.03 -16.62 11.85
CA LYS A 49 -22.38 -16.20 11.44
C LYS A 49 -22.33 -15.42 10.12
N PRO A 50 -23.25 -15.68 9.17
CA PRO A 50 -23.34 -14.92 7.92
C PRO A 50 -23.41 -13.40 8.16
N ARG A 51 -22.72 -12.62 7.33
CA ARG A 51 -22.75 -11.16 7.44
C ARG A 51 -24.16 -10.62 7.11
N PRO A 52 -24.72 -9.72 7.93
CA PRO A 52 -26.01 -9.12 7.64
C PRO A 52 -25.92 -8.14 6.46
N LEU A 53 -26.95 -8.10 5.61
CA LEU A 53 -27.00 -7.29 4.39
C LEU A 53 -26.89 -5.76 4.64
N THR A 54 -27.23 -5.32 5.85
CA THR A 54 -27.17 -3.91 6.26
C THR A 54 -25.79 -3.47 6.76
N GLN A 55 -24.84 -4.41 6.92
CA GLN A 55 -23.50 -4.06 7.39
C GLN A 55 -22.70 -3.40 6.26
N PRO A 56 -22.08 -2.23 6.51
CA PRO A 56 -21.24 -1.59 5.50
C PRO A 56 -20.02 -2.45 5.16
N VAL A 57 -19.60 -2.41 3.90
CA VAL A 57 -18.42 -3.13 3.40
C VAL A 57 -17.16 -2.75 4.19
N LEU A 58 -17.03 -1.44 4.49
CA LEU A 58 -15.97 -0.89 5.32
C LEU A 58 -16.52 -0.42 6.67
N SER A 59 -16.02 -1.02 7.74
CA SER A 59 -16.22 -0.58 9.12
C SER A 59 -15.53 0.77 9.37
N ARG A 60 -15.95 1.46 10.45
CA ARG A 60 -15.34 2.74 10.85
C ARG A 60 -13.84 2.63 11.08
N SER A 61 -13.37 1.54 11.68
CA SER A 61 -11.92 1.32 11.90
C SER A 61 -11.16 1.12 10.59
N GLN A 62 -11.75 0.45 9.59
CA GLN A 62 -11.14 0.30 8.27
C GLN A 62 -11.07 1.65 7.53
N TRP A 63 -12.10 2.49 7.63
CA TRP A 63 -12.08 3.85 7.09
C TRP A 63 -10.97 4.71 7.69
N ILE A 64 -10.83 4.70 9.02
CA ILE A 64 -9.76 5.45 9.70
C ILE A 64 -8.38 4.97 9.23
N ARG A 65 -8.17 3.65 9.13
CA ARG A 65 -6.92 3.08 8.63
C ARG A 65 -6.65 3.48 7.18
N LEU A 66 -7.66 3.41 6.31
CA LEU A 66 -7.54 3.81 4.91
C LEU A 66 -7.13 5.28 4.76
N ILE A 67 -7.78 6.18 5.50
CA ILE A 67 -7.45 7.62 5.48
C ILE A 67 -6.03 7.85 6.02
N PHE A 68 -5.68 7.21 7.14
CA PHE A 68 -4.37 7.36 7.75
C PHE A 68 -3.24 6.85 6.83
N THR A 69 -3.38 5.65 6.27
CA THR A 69 -2.39 5.10 5.33
C THR A 69 -2.32 5.91 4.05
N GLY A 70 -3.47 6.34 3.49
CA GLY A 70 -3.50 7.21 2.32
C GLY A 70 -2.81 8.56 2.56
N PHE A 71 -2.96 9.12 3.76
CA PHE A 71 -2.25 10.32 4.18
C PHE A 71 -0.73 10.08 4.26
N LEU A 72 -0.28 8.98 4.85
CA LEU A 72 1.15 8.64 4.92
C LEU A 72 1.77 8.43 3.53
N ILE A 73 1.06 7.73 2.64
CA ILE A 73 1.48 7.55 1.24
C ILE A 73 1.62 8.90 0.55
N ALA A 74 0.63 9.79 0.71
CA ALA A 74 0.67 11.13 0.15
C ALA A 74 1.85 11.93 0.71
N LEU A 75 2.05 11.92 2.02
CA LEU A 75 3.12 12.65 2.69
C LEU A 75 4.50 12.16 2.24
N GLY A 76 4.73 10.84 2.24
CA GLY A 76 6.01 10.27 1.84
C GLY A 76 6.35 10.54 0.38
N THR A 77 5.36 10.43 -0.51
CA THR A 77 5.52 10.72 -1.94
C THR A 77 5.87 12.20 -2.16
N LEU A 78 5.07 13.11 -1.58
CA LEU A 78 5.27 14.56 -1.74
C LEU A 78 6.57 15.04 -1.10
N THR A 79 7.01 14.42 0.00
CA THR A 79 8.27 14.78 0.66
C THR A 79 9.45 14.46 -0.25
N ILE A 80 9.45 13.30 -0.91
CA ILE A 80 10.49 12.95 -1.87
C ILE A 80 10.44 13.89 -3.08
N GLU A 81 9.26 14.13 -3.65
CA GLU A 81 9.10 15.02 -4.80
C GLU A 81 9.62 16.43 -4.48
N ALA A 82 9.18 17.03 -3.37
CA ALA A 82 9.60 18.37 -2.95
C ALA A 82 11.09 18.47 -2.63
N THR A 83 11.72 17.39 -2.14
CA THR A 83 13.15 17.39 -1.81
C THR A 83 14.02 17.36 -3.07
N PHE A 84 13.60 16.64 -4.11
CA PHE A 84 14.39 16.41 -5.31
C PHE A 84 14.01 17.35 -6.48
N GLU A 85 12.86 18.01 -6.41
CA GLU A 85 12.41 18.99 -7.40
C GLU A 85 13.43 20.11 -7.67
N PRO A 86 14.08 20.72 -6.65
CA PRO A 86 15.08 21.77 -6.87
C PRO A 86 16.36 21.27 -7.57
N ILE A 87 16.63 19.96 -7.49
CA ILE A 87 17.80 19.35 -8.13
C ILE A 87 17.49 19.06 -9.60
N SER A 88 16.36 18.39 -9.84
CA SER A 88 15.89 18.11 -11.19
C SER A 88 14.46 17.58 -11.17
N THR A 89 13.57 18.27 -11.87
CA THR A 89 12.15 17.92 -11.99
C THR A 89 11.91 16.50 -12.51
N PRO A 90 12.61 15.99 -13.56
CA PRO A 90 12.37 14.64 -14.06
C PRO A 90 12.74 13.53 -13.06
N VAL A 91 13.81 13.74 -12.28
CA VAL A 91 14.22 12.80 -11.21
C VAL A 91 13.20 12.82 -10.09
N ALA A 92 12.72 14.00 -9.68
CA ALA A 92 11.69 14.12 -8.64
C ALA A 92 10.42 13.36 -9.00
N ALA A 93 9.92 13.55 -10.22
CA ALA A 93 8.75 12.82 -10.74
C ALA A 93 8.98 11.30 -10.79
N THR A 94 10.18 10.87 -11.21
CA THR A 94 10.53 9.45 -11.27
C THR A 94 10.65 8.83 -9.87
N MET A 95 11.28 9.52 -8.92
CA MET A 95 11.36 9.06 -7.53
C MET A 95 9.99 9.01 -6.87
N GLY A 96 9.11 9.98 -7.17
CA GLY A 96 7.71 9.97 -6.78
C GLY A 96 7.00 8.72 -7.30
N PHE A 97 7.17 8.39 -8.59
CA PHE A 97 6.60 7.19 -9.20
C PHE A 97 7.08 5.92 -8.51
N VAL A 98 8.39 5.78 -8.29
CA VAL A 98 8.97 4.59 -7.65
C VAL A 98 8.49 4.45 -6.22
N VAL A 99 8.57 5.50 -5.38
CA VAL A 99 8.14 5.39 -3.99
C VAL A 99 6.64 5.09 -3.88
N PHE A 100 5.82 5.72 -4.73
CA PHE A 100 4.38 5.47 -4.77
C PHE A 100 4.07 4.03 -5.18
N SER A 101 4.80 3.49 -6.15
CA SER A 101 4.69 2.09 -6.59
C SER A 101 5.07 1.12 -5.48
N LEU A 102 6.18 1.37 -4.78
CA LEU A 102 6.60 0.58 -3.62
C LEU A 102 5.58 0.64 -2.48
N PHE A 103 4.99 1.81 -2.22
CA PHE A 103 3.90 1.95 -1.25
C PHE A 103 2.67 1.11 -1.61
N ASN A 104 2.30 1.01 -2.89
CA ASN A 104 1.21 0.15 -3.31
C ASN A 104 1.52 -1.33 -3.04
N VAL A 105 2.75 -1.78 -3.28
CA VAL A 105 3.19 -3.15 -2.97
C VAL A 105 3.12 -3.42 -1.47
N VAL A 106 3.64 -2.50 -0.64
CA VAL A 106 3.55 -2.59 0.83
C VAL A 106 2.10 -2.62 1.28
N MET A 107 1.24 -1.76 0.75
CA MET A 107 -0.18 -1.72 1.07
C MET A 107 -0.87 -3.05 0.69
N GLY A 108 -0.54 -3.61 -0.47
CA GLY A 108 -1.05 -4.92 -0.91
C GLY A 108 -0.69 -6.04 0.07
N LEU A 109 0.58 -6.09 0.52
CA LEU A 109 1.02 -7.05 1.54
C LEU A 109 0.30 -6.83 2.88
N SER A 110 0.17 -5.57 3.29
CA SER A 110 -0.49 -5.17 4.54
C SER A 110 -2.00 -5.40 4.54
N ALA A 111 -2.65 -5.41 3.37
CA ALA A 111 -4.08 -5.62 3.19
C ALA A 111 -4.48 -7.11 3.29
N ARG A 112 -3.52 -8.02 3.07
CA ARG A 112 -3.76 -9.47 3.15
C ARG A 112 -4.30 -9.90 4.50
N SER A 113 -3.75 -9.35 5.58
CA SER A 113 -4.26 -9.60 6.93
C SER A 113 -4.52 -8.29 7.67
N GLU A 114 -5.75 -8.15 8.16
CA GLU A 114 -6.15 -7.00 8.96
C GLU A 114 -5.54 -6.99 10.36
N THR A 115 -5.18 -8.16 10.89
CA THR A 115 -4.72 -8.32 12.28
C THR A 115 -3.41 -9.07 12.44
N ASN A 116 -3.05 -9.92 11.48
CA ASN A 116 -1.78 -10.64 11.52
C ASN A 116 -0.68 -9.81 10.89
N THR A 117 0.52 -10.03 11.40
CA THR A 117 1.74 -9.39 10.94
C THR A 117 2.06 -9.88 9.52
N VAL A 118 2.58 -8.99 8.67
CA VAL A 118 3.03 -9.29 7.31
C VAL A 118 4.17 -10.31 7.32
N PHE A 119 4.98 -10.32 8.38
CA PHE A 119 6.07 -11.26 8.63
C PHE A 119 5.62 -12.65 9.12
N ASP A 120 4.32 -12.91 9.22
CA ASP A 120 3.84 -14.23 9.58
C ASP A 120 4.15 -15.25 8.46
N ILE A 121 4.53 -16.46 8.84
CA ILE A 121 5.01 -17.50 7.90
C ILE A 121 3.92 -17.86 6.88
N GLU A 122 2.65 -17.82 7.28
CA GLU A 122 1.52 -18.08 6.39
C GLU A 122 1.37 -17.00 5.31
N ASN A 123 1.73 -15.75 5.62
CA ASN A 123 1.69 -14.63 4.69
C ASN A 123 2.84 -14.68 3.66
N LEU A 124 3.98 -15.28 4.01
CA LEU A 124 5.15 -15.40 3.14
C LEU A 124 5.25 -16.76 2.43
N SER A 125 4.34 -17.70 2.70
CA SER A 125 4.37 -19.04 2.10
C SER A 125 3.66 -19.13 0.74
N ASP A 126 2.78 -18.19 0.41
CA ASP A 126 2.03 -18.22 -0.85
C ASP A 126 2.86 -17.72 -2.04
N ARG A 127 3.51 -18.67 -2.73
CA ARG A 127 4.37 -18.40 -3.90
C ARG A 127 3.64 -17.66 -5.03
N ARG A 128 2.34 -17.89 -5.22
CA ARG A 128 1.59 -17.23 -6.30
C ARG A 128 1.39 -15.75 -6.01
N GLN A 129 1.02 -15.41 -4.77
CA GLN A 129 0.88 -14.00 -4.37
C GLN A 129 2.22 -13.27 -4.37
N LEU A 130 3.27 -13.90 -3.83
CA LEU A 130 4.62 -13.36 -3.89
C LEU A 130 5.08 -13.15 -5.35
N GLY A 131 4.70 -14.04 -6.26
CA GLY A 131 4.94 -13.86 -7.69
C GLY A 131 4.26 -12.62 -8.28
N LEU A 132 3.02 -12.32 -7.88
CA LEU A 132 2.29 -11.14 -8.36
C LEU A 132 2.80 -9.82 -7.75
N TYR A 133 3.17 -9.82 -6.46
CA TYR A 133 3.85 -8.68 -5.85
C TYR A 133 5.24 -8.47 -6.47
N GLY A 134 5.96 -9.56 -6.72
CA GLY A 134 7.23 -9.55 -7.44
C GLY A 134 7.08 -9.01 -8.86
N LEU A 135 6.01 -9.38 -9.57
CA LEU A 135 5.69 -8.84 -10.89
C LEU A 135 5.49 -7.31 -10.83
N ALA A 136 4.74 -6.81 -9.85
CA ALA A 136 4.55 -5.37 -9.66
C ALA A 136 5.88 -4.63 -9.38
N LEU A 137 6.77 -5.23 -8.58
CA LEU A 137 8.11 -4.70 -8.33
C LEU A 137 8.99 -4.72 -9.60
N VAL A 138 8.99 -5.81 -10.35
CA VAL A 138 9.73 -5.92 -11.62
C VAL A 138 9.21 -4.88 -12.61
N MET A 139 7.90 -4.69 -12.72
CA MET A 139 7.31 -3.65 -13.58
C MET A 139 7.69 -2.24 -13.14
N THR A 140 7.85 -2.01 -11.83
CA THR A 140 8.35 -0.73 -11.31
C THR A 140 9.79 -0.48 -11.77
N ILE A 141 10.66 -1.48 -11.66
CA ILE A 141 12.08 -1.40 -12.10
C ILE A 141 12.16 -1.23 -13.62
N LEU A 142 11.41 -2.02 -14.39
CA LEU A 142 11.38 -1.89 -15.85
C LEU A 142 10.85 -0.52 -16.28
N GLY A 143 9.91 0.07 -15.53
CA GLY A 143 9.40 1.41 -15.75
C GLY A 143 10.46 2.51 -15.64
N THR A 144 11.57 2.27 -14.94
CA THR A 144 12.66 3.26 -14.78
C THR A 144 13.95 2.89 -15.47
N GLU A 145 14.21 1.61 -15.76
CA GLU A 145 15.48 1.15 -16.36
C GLU A 145 15.34 0.82 -17.86
N LEU A 146 14.13 0.51 -18.35
CA LEU A 146 13.93 0.17 -19.75
C LEU A 146 13.69 1.44 -20.58
N GLY A 147 14.59 1.72 -21.53
CA GLY A 147 14.51 2.91 -22.40
C GLY A 147 13.17 3.08 -23.15
N LEU A 148 12.45 2.00 -23.44
CA LEU A 148 11.11 2.07 -24.01
C LEU A 148 10.09 2.67 -23.02
N PHE A 149 10.08 2.18 -21.78
CA PHE A 149 9.16 2.68 -20.75
C PHE A 149 9.54 4.08 -20.28
N GLN A 150 10.84 4.41 -20.23
CA GLN A 150 11.30 5.78 -19.98
C GLN A 150 10.72 6.80 -20.95
N ARG A 151 10.72 6.47 -22.25
CA ARG A 151 10.14 7.35 -23.28
C ARG A 151 8.63 7.49 -23.16
N ILE A 152 7.93 6.41 -22.81
CA ILE A 152 6.45 6.42 -22.68
C ILE A 152 6.03 7.15 -21.40
N LEU A 153 6.68 6.86 -20.27
CA LEU A 153 6.31 7.40 -18.96
C LEU A 153 6.92 8.78 -18.69
N GLY A 154 7.96 9.15 -19.42
CA GLY A 154 8.76 10.35 -19.16
C GLY A 154 9.67 10.18 -17.93
N THR A 155 10.09 8.95 -17.61
CA THR A 155 10.96 8.63 -16.47
C THR A 155 12.43 8.68 -16.88
N VAL A 156 13.30 8.87 -15.88
CA VAL A 156 14.76 8.87 -16.04
C VAL A 156 15.41 7.76 -15.22
N GLU A 157 16.64 7.39 -15.57
CA GLU A 157 17.42 6.44 -14.76
C GLU A 157 17.64 6.98 -13.35
N LEU A 158 17.52 6.11 -12.37
CA LEU A 158 17.73 6.43 -10.97
C LEU A 158 19.05 5.87 -10.49
N SER A 159 19.81 6.68 -9.78
CA SER A 159 21.01 6.20 -9.08
C SER A 159 20.64 5.21 -7.97
N GLY A 160 21.56 4.30 -7.64
CA GLY A 160 21.36 3.35 -6.53
C GLY A 160 21.04 4.01 -5.19
N ARG A 161 21.54 5.24 -4.94
CA ARG A 161 21.22 6.01 -3.73
C ARG A 161 19.77 6.49 -3.70
N GLN A 162 19.23 6.92 -4.85
CA GLN A 162 17.83 7.35 -4.95
C GLN A 162 16.89 6.16 -4.77
N TRP A 163 17.21 5.02 -5.38
CA TRP A 163 16.51 3.75 -5.16
C TRP A 163 16.50 3.35 -3.68
N LEU A 164 17.65 3.41 -3.01
CA LEU A 164 17.77 3.09 -1.59
C LEU A 164 16.89 4.00 -0.73
N LEU A 165 16.82 5.29 -1.05
CA LEU A 165 15.96 6.24 -0.34
C LEU A 165 14.47 5.89 -0.52
N CYS A 166 14.02 5.55 -1.73
CA CYS A 166 12.66 5.09 -1.98
C CYS A 166 12.33 3.80 -1.20
N ILE A 167 13.27 2.86 -1.13
CA ILE A 167 13.12 1.62 -0.35
C ILE A 167 13.01 1.93 1.14
N VAL A 168 13.83 2.84 1.68
CA VAL A 168 13.75 3.25 3.09
C VAL A 168 12.37 3.81 3.44
N PHE A 169 11.79 4.64 2.57
CA PHE A 169 10.43 5.15 2.77
C PHE A 169 9.39 4.02 2.75
N ALA A 170 9.50 3.09 1.80
CA ALA A 170 8.59 1.94 1.72
C ALA A 170 8.67 1.06 2.98
N VAL A 171 9.88 0.78 3.47
CA VAL A 171 10.10 0.05 4.73
C VAL A 171 9.54 0.83 5.91
N ALA A 172 9.72 2.15 5.98
CA ALA A 172 9.16 2.97 7.04
C ALA A 172 7.62 2.89 7.06
N LEU A 173 6.96 2.94 5.90
CA LEU A 173 5.51 2.76 5.82
C LEU A 173 5.07 1.38 6.32
N LEU A 174 5.81 0.32 5.95
CA LEU A 174 5.54 -1.05 6.40
C LEU A 174 5.68 -1.18 7.92
N LEU A 175 6.71 -0.58 8.51
CA LEU A 175 6.90 -0.56 9.97
C LEU A 175 5.76 0.18 10.68
N ILE A 176 5.33 1.33 10.15
CA ILE A 176 4.21 2.08 10.72
C ILE A 176 2.92 1.25 10.68
N ASP A 177 2.64 0.57 9.56
CA ASP A 177 1.44 -0.27 9.45
C ASP A 177 1.48 -1.45 10.44
N GLU A 178 2.64 -2.06 10.66
CA GLU A 178 2.79 -3.12 11.68
C GLU A 178 2.58 -2.61 13.11
N VAL A 179 3.09 -1.42 13.43
CA VAL A 179 2.84 -0.78 14.72
C VAL A 179 1.33 -0.55 14.92
N VAL A 180 0.62 -0.08 13.89
CA VAL A 180 -0.83 0.11 13.93
C VAL A 180 -1.55 -1.22 14.16
N LYS A 181 -1.20 -2.28 13.42
CA LYS A 181 -1.76 -3.62 13.61
C LYS A 181 -1.53 -4.16 15.02
N PHE A 182 -0.34 -3.96 15.56
CA PHE A 182 0.02 -4.38 16.90
C PHE A 182 -0.86 -3.72 17.98
N PHE A 183 -1.09 -2.41 17.88
CA PHE A 183 -2.01 -1.71 18.79
C PHE A 183 -3.46 -2.17 18.63
N MET A 184 -3.91 -2.45 17.41
CA MET A 184 -5.25 -2.98 17.15
C MET A 184 -5.44 -4.38 17.75
N ARG A 185 -4.43 -5.25 17.66
CA ARG A 185 -4.46 -6.60 18.24
C ARG A 185 -4.58 -6.55 19.77
N ARG A 186 -3.81 -5.68 20.43
CA ARG A 186 -3.87 -5.48 21.89
C ARG A 186 -5.25 -5.00 22.34
N ARG A 187 -5.86 -4.02 21.65
CA ARG A 187 -7.19 -3.50 22.00
C ARG A 187 -8.32 -4.52 21.82
N ARG A 188 -8.19 -5.46 20.87
CA ARG A 188 -9.20 -6.49 20.61
C ARG A 188 -9.21 -7.60 21.66
N GLN A 189 -8.06 -7.89 22.28
CA GLN A 189 -7.95 -8.82 23.41
C GLN A 189 -8.53 -8.25 24.71
N SER A 190 -8.73 -6.93 24.80
CA SER A 190 -9.24 -6.24 26.00
C SER A 190 -10.77 -6.10 26.06
N LYS A 191 -11.53 -6.59 25.07
CA LYS A 191 -12.99 -6.73 25.20
C LYS A 191 -13.30 -8.17 25.63
N PRO A 192 -13.71 -8.40 26.89
CA PRO A 192 -14.31 -9.68 27.26
C PRO A 192 -15.57 -9.88 26.41
N ASP A 193 -15.78 -11.10 25.91
CA ASP A 193 -17.07 -11.51 25.34
C ASP A 193 -18.13 -11.41 26.44
N VAL A 194 -18.85 -10.28 26.49
CA VAL A 194 -20.00 -10.08 27.39
C VAL A 194 -21.16 -11.04 27.05
N THR A 195 -21.08 -11.76 25.92
CA THR A 195 -22.18 -12.58 25.41
C THR A 195 -22.32 -13.96 26.06
N VAL A 196 -21.35 -14.43 26.85
CA VAL A 196 -21.47 -15.75 27.51
C VAL A 196 -22.24 -15.68 28.84
N GLN A 197 -22.40 -14.50 29.47
CA GLN A 197 -23.09 -14.38 30.75
C GLN A 197 -24.63 -14.33 30.65
N GLU A 198 -25.21 -13.83 29.56
CA GLU A 198 -26.68 -13.77 29.43
C GLU A 198 -27.34 -15.10 29.02
N LEU A 199 -26.58 -16.03 28.42
CA LEU A 199 -27.08 -17.36 28.05
C LEU A 199 -26.99 -18.40 29.19
N GLN A 200 -26.40 -18.06 30.33
CA GLN A 200 -26.40 -18.92 31.52
C GLN A 200 -27.44 -18.51 32.56
N LEU A 201 -28.19 -17.42 32.32
CA LEU A 201 -29.18 -16.86 33.23
C LEU A 201 -30.61 -16.77 32.64
N ALA A 202 -30.84 -17.30 31.43
CA ALA A 202 -32.14 -17.42 30.78
C ALA A 202 -32.43 -18.89 30.45
#